data_AF-A0A175YLL4-F1
#
_entry.id   AF-A0A175YLL4-F1
#
_cell.length_a   1.000
_cell.length_b   1.000
_cell.length_c   1.000
_cell.angle_alpha   90.00
_cell.angle_beta   90.00
_cell.angle_gamma   90.00
#
_symmetry.space_group_name_H-M   'P 1'
#
loop_
_entity.id
_entity.type
_entity.pdbx_description
1 polymer ?
#
loop_
_entity_poly.entity_id
_entity_poly.type
_entity_poly.pdbx_seq_one_letter_code
_entity_poly.pdbx_strand_id
1 'polypeptide(L)'
;MDLEVVKVIKQCVSEGADANYIRKNILPGFIHNFWTPFIASNPDSYKHIVETTLELANKVGAAEILERIVEGLEDESETYRRMAVETIGKVVDEFGASDIDVPLERLLVYGILSAFIEQDSEDDADVMLNGFCVVVN
;
A
#
# COMPACT_ATOMS: atom_id res chain seq x y z
N MET A 1 0.64 -18.81 -8.37
CA MET A 1 0.80 -17.37 -8.59
C MET A 1 2.14 -17.04 -7.98
N ASP A 2 3.08 -16.62 -8.81
CA ASP A 2 4.49 -16.85 -8.50
C ASP A 2 5.11 -15.57 -7.97
N LEU A 3 5.54 -15.59 -6.70
CA LEU A 3 6.26 -14.49 -6.03
C LEU A 3 7.51 -14.05 -6.80
N GLU A 4 8.03 -14.91 -7.67
CA GLU A 4 9.10 -14.58 -8.60
C GLU A 4 8.74 -13.39 -9.49
N VAL A 5 7.49 -13.26 -9.94
CA VAL A 5 7.03 -12.13 -10.76
C VAL A 5 7.13 -10.82 -9.98
N VAL A 6 6.74 -10.81 -8.70
CA VAL A 6 6.84 -9.64 -7.83
C VAL A 6 8.29 -9.21 -7.66
N LYS A 7 9.19 -10.18 -7.45
CA LYS A 7 10.63 -9.90 -7.34
C LYS A 7 11.22 -9.32 -8.62
N VAL A 8 10.81 -9.83 -9.78
CA VAL A 8 11.22 -9.29 -11.08
C VAL A 8 10.68 -7.87 -11.27
N ILE A 9 9.42 -7.61 -10.92
CA ILE A 9 8.85 -6.26 -10.98
C ILE A 9 9.66 -5.30 -10.10
N LYS A 10 9.95 -5.68 -8.85
CA LYS A 10 10.78 -4.90 -7.93
C LYS A 10 12.12 -4.55 -8.57
N GLN A 11 12.83 -5.55 -9.10
CA GLN A 11 14.12 -5.37 -9.75
C GLN A 11 14.04 -4.43 -10.96
N CYS A 12 13.06 -4.62 -11.85
CA CYS A 12 12.87 -3.76 -13.03
C CYS A 12 12.62 -2.30 -12.65
N VAL A 13 11.88 -2.08 -11.56
CA VAL A 13 11.61 -0.73 -11.04
C VAL A 13 12.89 -0.12 -10.47
N SER A 14 13.65 -0.85 -9.66
CA SER A 14 14.91 -0.36 -9.09
C SER A 14 15.99 -0.08 -10.16
N GLU A 15 16.06 -0.88 -11.23
CA GLU A 15 17.03 -0.73 -12.34
C GLU A 15 16.75 0.48 -13.26
N GLY A 16 15.70 1.26 -13.01
CA GLY A 16 15.47 2.54 -13.68
C GLY A 16 14.46 2.51 -14.82
N ALA A 17 13.44 1.65 -14.72
CA ALA A 17 12.29 1.72 -15.62
C ALA A 17 11.65 3.12 -15.63
N ASP A 18 11.20 3.55 -16.81
CA ASP A 18 10.56 4.85 -17.00
C ASP A 18 9.23 4.93 -16.23
N ALA A 19 9.01 6.04 -15.52
CA ALA A 19 7.83 6.23 -14.67
C ALA A 19 6.51 6.20 -15.46
N ASN A 20 6.48 6.72 -16.70
CA ASN A 20 5.26 6.67 -17.52
C ASN A 20 4.97 5.26 -18.02
N TYR A 21 6.01 4.49 -18.32
CA TYR A 21 5.87 3.07 -18.66
C TYR A 21 5.31 2.28 -17.46
N ILE A 22 5.85 2.50 -16.25
CA ILE A 22 5.37 1.86 -15.02
C ILE A 22 3.88 2.18 -14.81
N ARG A 23 3.49 3.46 -14.87
CA ARG A 23 2.09 3.89 -14.69
C ARG A 23 1.12 3.22 -15.65
N LYS A 24 1.50 3.10 -16.92
CA LYS A 24 0.59 2.59 -17.97
C LYS A 24 0.54 1.07 -18.05
N ASN A 25 1.67 0.40 -17.84
CA ASN A 25 1.80 -1.03 -18.18
C ASN A 25 1.99 -1.93 -16.96
N ILE A 26 2.52 -1.42 -15.85
CA ILE A 26 2.84 -2.24 -14.67
C ILE A 26 1.82 -2.03 -13.56
N LEU A 27 1.57 -0.78 -13.15
CA LEU A 27 0.70 -0.49 -11.99
C LEU A 27 -0.70 -1.11 -12.09
N PRO A 28 -1.45 -0.97 -13.20
CA PRO A 28 -2.81 -1.50 -13.25
C PRO A 28 -2.85 -3.02 -13.07
N GLY A 29 -1.92 -3.73 -13.71
CA GLY A 29 -1.80 -5.19 -13.58
C GLY A 29 -1.25 -5.61 -12.23
N PHE A 30 -0.35 -4.83 -11.63
CA PHE A 30 0.20 -5.11 -10.32
C PHE A 30 -0.87 -5.02 -9.23
N ILE A 31 -1.60 -3.90 -9.19
CA ILE A 31 -2.69 -3.70 -8.21
C ILE A 31 -3.78 -4.77 -8.42
N HIS A 32 -4.29 -4.94 -9.64
CA HIS A 32 -5.37 -5.90 -9.89
C HIS A 32 -5.04 -7.35 -9.47
N ASN A 33 -3.81 -7.81 -9.70
CA ASN A 33 -3.46 -9.22 -9.49
C ASN A 33 -2.84 -9.52 -8.12
N PHE A 34 -2.10 -8.58 -7.54
CA PHE A 34 -1.35 -8.82 -6.30
C PHE A 34 -1.96 -8.16 -5.07
N TRP A 35 -2.70 -7.06 -5.24
CA TRP A 35 -3.47 -6.46 -4.16
C TRP A 35 -4.81 -7.18 -4.03
N THR A 36 -4.77 -8.43 -3.56
CA THR A 36 -5.97 -9.24 -3.25
C THR A 36 -5.97 -9.77 -1.80
N PRO A 37 -7.15 -10.01 -1.17
CA PRO A 37 -7.24 -10.60 0.17
C PRO A 37 -6.51 -11.94 0.30
N PHE A 38 -6.50 -12.75 -0.77
CA PHE A 38 -5.78 -14.01 -0.81
C PHE A 38 -4.27 -13.82 -0.61
N ILE A 39 -3.67 -12.84 -1.29
CA ILE A 39 -2.23 -12.54 -1.14
C ILE A 39 -1.93 -11.97 0.24
N ALA A 40 -2.78 -11.08 0.74
CA ALA A 40 -2.61 -10.46 2.05
C ALA A 40 -2.63 -11.48 3.21
N SER A 41 -3.38 -12.58 3.07
CA SER A 41 -3.44 -13.66 4.05
C SER A 41 -2.13 -14.46 4.22
N ASN A 42 -1.19 -14.33 3.28
CA ASN A 42 0.08 -15.05 3.29
C ASN A 42 1.24 -14.11 3.73
N PRO A 43 1.88 -14.33 4.90
CA PRO A 43 2.90 -13.43 5.44
C PRO A 43 4.12 -13.20 4.54
N ASP A 44 4.58 -14.23 3.82
CA ASP A 44 5.74 -14.11 2.92
C ASP A 44 5.39 -13.26 1.69
N SER A 45 4.18 -13.45 1.18
CA SER A 45 3.71 -12.71 0.01
C SER A 45 3.42 -11.25 0.36
N TYR A 46 2.72 -11.05 1.48
CA TYR A 46 2.42 -9.76 2.10
C TYR A 46 3.64 -8.84 2.12
N LYS A 47 4.75 -9.29 2.71
CA LYS A 47 5.97 -8.47 2.85
C LYS A 47 6.54 -8.06 1.50
N HIS A 48 6.54 -8.95 0.53
CA HIS A 48 7.02 -8.66 -0.82
C HIS A 48 6.14 -7.65 -1.55
N ILE A 49 4.82 -7.68 -1.34
CA ILE A 49 3.91 -6.68 -1.93
C ILE A 49 4.14 -5.31 -1.31
N VAL A 50 4.24 -5.21 0.01
CA VAL A 50 4.50 -3.94 0.71
C VAL A 50 5.81 -3.32 0.20
N GLU A 51 6.91 -4.09 0.21
CA GLU A 51 8.22 -3.61 -0.27
C GLU A 51 8.20 -3.20 -1.75
N THR A 52 7.55 -3.97 -2.61
CA THR A 52 7.49 -3.66 -4.04
C THR A 52 6.63 -2.42 -4.31
N THR A 53 5.58 -2.22 -3.51
CA THR A 53 4.73 -1.03 -3.62
C THR A 53 5.49 0.24 -3.21
N LEU A 54 6.38 0.16 -2.22
CA LEU A 54 7.27 1.28 -1.86
C LEU A 54 8.28 1.61 -2.96
N GLU A 55 8.88 0.59 -3.60
CA GLU A 55 9.76 0.81 -4.75
C GLU A 55 9.01 1.44 -5.93
N LEU A 56 7.75 1.05 -6.14
CA LEU A 56 6.88 1.67 -7.14
C LEU A 56 6.58 3.13 -6.78
N ALA A 57 6.25 3.43 -5.52
CA ALA A 57 6.04 4.80 -5.02
C ALA A 57 7.28 5.68 -5.26
N ASN A 58 8.48 5.13 -5.00
CA ASN A 58 9.76 5.79 -5.27
C ASN A 58 9.94 6.21 -6.74
N LYS A 59 9.28 5.54 -7.69
CA LYS A 59 9.35 5.90 -9.12
C LYS A 59 8.18 6.74 -9.61
N VAL A 60 6.96 6.46 -9.15
CA VAL A 60 5.75 7.10 -9.70
C VAL A 60 5.17 8.21 -8.83
N GLY A 61 5.63 8.35 -7.60
CA GLY A 61 5.13 9.30 -6.60
C GLY A 61 4.18 8.65 -5.60
N ALA A 62 4.09 9.24 -4.40
CA ALA A 62 3.28 8.73 -3.30
C ALA A 62 1.78 8.81 -3.61
N ALA A 63 1.30 9.97 -4.07
CA ALA A 63 -0.12 10.19 -4.36
C ALA A 63 -0.72 9.15 -5.31
N GLU A 64 -0.03 8.85 -6.42
CA GLU A 64 -0.48 7.85 -7.41
C GLU A 64 -0.65 6.44 -6.79
N ILE A 65 0.22 6.07 -5.85
CA ILE A 65 0.11 4.78 -5.15
C ILE A 65 -1.02 4.83 -4.13
N LEU A 66 -1.08 5.88 -3.32
CA LEU A 66 -2.08 6.05 -2.27
C LEU A 66 -3.51 6.05 -2.85
N GLU A 67 -3.75 6.77 -3.96
CA GLU A 67 -5.05 6.76 -4.66
C GLU A 67 -5.51 5.35 -5.07
N ARG A 68 -4.58 4.44 -5.34
CA ARG A 68 -4.88 3.08 -5.82
C ARG A 68 -5.16 2.09 -4.70
N ILE A 69 -4.72 2.39 -3.48
CA ILE A 69 -4.78 1.44 -2.35
C ILE A 69 -5.63 1.97 -1.18
N VAL A 70 -6.03 3.25 -1.20
CA VAL A 70 -6.82 3.88 -0.13
C VAL A 70 -8.16 3.18 0.11
N GLU A 71 -8.82 2.69 -0.95
CA GLU A 71 -10.05 1.90 -0.82
C GLU A 71 -9.84 0.61 -0.02
N GLY A 72 -8.60 0.10 0.04
CA GLY A 72 -8.24 -1.08 0.81
C GLY A 72 -8.30 -0.90 2.32
N LEU A 73 -8.37 0.35 2.81
CA LEU A 73 -8.57 0.64 4.24
C LEU A 73 -9.96 0.22 4.72
N GLU A 74 -10.94 0.11 3.81
CA GLU A 74 -12.33 -0.25 4.11
C GLU A 74 -12.69 -1.66 3.60
N ASP A 75 -11.69 -2.48 3.25
CA ASP A 75 -11.94 -3.86 2.78
C ASP A 75 -12.46 -4.76 3.91
N GLU A 76 -13.33 -5.72 3.62
CA GLU A 76 -13.89 -6.64 4.62
C GLU A 76 -12.83 -7.57 5.26
N SER A 77 -11.75 -7.87 4.54
CA SER A 77 -10.67 -8.73 5.01
C SER A 77 -9.70 -7.96 5.90
N GLU A 78 -9.66 -8.29 7.19
CA GLU A 78 -8.74 -7.68 8.17
C GLU A 78 -7.27 -7.76 7.72
N THR A 79 -6.84 -8.89 7.15
CA THR A 79 -5.48 -9.04 6.62
C THR A 79 -5.17 -8.10 5.45
N TYR A 80 -6.19 -7.76 4.65
CA TYR A 80 -6.06 -6.82 3.54
C TYR A 80 -6.01 -5.39 4.04
N ARG A 81 -6.91 -5.02 4.97
CA ARG A 81 -6.86 -3.73 5.67
C ARG A 81 -5.48 -3.53 6.30
N ARG A 82 -4.95 -4.52 7.02
CA ARG A 82 -3.61 -4.46 7.60
C ARG A 82 -2.53 -4.19 6.55
N MET A 83 -2.57 -4.87 5.41
CA MET A 83 -1.62 -4.65 4.31
C MET A 83 -1.71 -3.23 3.75
N ALA A 84 -2.92 -2.71 3.58
CA ALA A 84 -3.17 -1.34 3.15
C ALA A 84 -2.62 -0.34 4.18
N VAL A 85 -2.94 -0.52 5.47
CA VAL A 85 -2.48 0.33 6.57
C VAL A 85 -0.96 0.36 6.66
N GLU A 86 -0.29 -0.80 6.64
CA GLU A 86 1.18 -0.86 6.68
C GLU A 86 1.80 -0.17 5.47
N THR A 87 1.27 -0.41 4.26
CA THR A 87 1.83 0.18 3.04
C THR A 87 1.63 1.68 3.01
N ILE A 88 0.41 2.16 3.32
CA ILE A 88 0.09 3.58 3.37
C ILE A 88 0.95 4.29 4.41
N GLY A 89 1.06 3.72 5.62
CA GLY A 89 1.93 4.26 6.67
C GLY A 89 3.37 4.40 6.20
N LYS A 90 3.95 3.36 5.58
CA LYS A 90 5.32 3.43 5.06
C LYS A 90 5.50 4.43 3.92
N VAL A 91 4.53 4.54 3.00
CA VAL A 91 4.57 5.52 1.92
C VAL A 91 4.52 6.94 2.50
N VAL A 92 3.63 7.20 3.45
CA VAL A 92 3.52 8.53 4.08
C VAL A 92 4.77 8.85 4.91
N ASP A 93 5.35 7.88 5.63
CA ASP A 93 6.59 8.07 6.39
C ASP A 93 7.79 8.41 5.48
N GLU A 94 7.89 7.77 4.31
CA GLU A 94 9.03 7.94 3.39
C GLU A 94 8.94 9.23 2.55
N PHE A 95 7.75 9.58 2.05
CA PHE A 95 7.56 10.70 1.12
C PHE A 95 6.92 11.94 1.76
N GLY A 96 6.31 11.79 2.93
CA GLY A 96 5.47 12.82 3.54
C GLY A 96 4.14 13.01 2.79
N ALA A 97 3.45 14.11 3.11
CA ALA A 97 2.13 14.43 2.57
C ALA A 97 2.12 15.59 1.57
N SER A 98 3.28 16.01 1.06
CA SER A 98 3.42 17.25 0.28
C SER A 98 2.68 17.24 -1.07
N ASP A 99 2.52 16.04 -1.62
CA ASP A 99 2.00 15.72 -2.94
C ASP A 99 0.61 15.07 -2.86
N ILE A 100 0.04 14.97 -1.66
CA ILE A 100 -1.33 14.49 -1.39
C ILE A 100 -2.31 15.66 -1.51
N ASP A 101 -3.37 15.50 -2.29
CA ASP A 101 -4.41 16.50 -2.43
C ASP A 101 -5.49 16.38 -1.33
N VAL A 102 -6.29 17.44 -1.14
CA VAL A 102 -7.30 17.50 -0.07
C VAL A 102 -8.34 16.37 -0.15
N PRO A 103 -8.84 15.96 -1.33
CA PRO A 103 -9.68 14.78 -1.45
C PRO A 103 -9.02 13.49 -0.95
N LEU A 104 -7.78 13.21 -1.37
CA LEU A 104 -7.06 12.00 -0.98
C LEU A 104 -6.71 12.01 0.51
N GLU A 105 -6.26 13.15 1.05
CA GLU A 105 -6.02 13.34 2.48
C GLU A 105 -7.25 12.97 3.31
N ARG A 106 -8.43 13.44 2.88
CA ARG A 106 -9.70 13.13 3.54
C ARG A 106 -10.01 11.63 3.52
N LEU A 107 -9.82 10.97 2.38
CA LEU A 107 -10.04 9.52 2.26
C LEU A 107 -9.07 8.74 3.15
N LEU A 108 -7.79 9.14 3.19
CA LEU A 108 -6.79 8.51 4.04
C LEU A 108 -7.14 8.65 5.52
N VAL A 109 -7.52 9.85 5.97
CA VAL A 109 -7.87 10.11 7.37
C VAL A 109 -9.15 9.36 7.79
N TYR A 110 -10.17 9.30 6.93
CA TYR A 110 -11.38 8.53 7.26
C TYR A 110 -11.13 7.02 7.21
N GLY A 111 -10.47 6.54 6.16
CA GLY A 111 -10.17 5.11 5.99
C GLY A 111 -9.28 4.59 7.11
N ILE A 112 -8.25 5.33 7.52
CA ILE A 112 -7.33 4.88 8.59
C ILE A 112 -8.04 4.82 9.94
N LEU A 113 -8.98 5.75 10.18
CA LEU A 113 -9.82 5.73 11.38
C LEU A 113 -10.78 4.55 11.37
N SER A 114 -11.43 4.26 10.23
CA SER A 114 -12.34 3.10 10.11
C SER A 114 -11.59 1.80 10.33
N ALA A 115 -10.46 1.62 9.64
CA ALA A 115 -9.60 0.44 9.77
C ALA A 115 -9.14 0.22 11.22
N PHE A 116 -8.78 1.28 11.94
CA PHE A 116 -8.36 1.21 13.34
C PHE A 116 -9.51 0.86 14.30
N ILE A 117 -10.74 1.29 14.01
CA ILE A 117 -11.90 0.97 14.84
C ILE A 117 -12.36 -0.48 14.61
N GLU A 118 -12.28 -0.98 13.38
CA GLU A 118 -12.71 -2.31 12.96
C GLU A 118 -11.67 -3.41 13.17
N GLN A 119 -10.55 -3.12 13.85
CA GLN A 119 -9.57 -4.15 14.20
C GLN A 119 -10.13 -5.01 15.34
N ASP A 120 -10.14 -6.33 15.15
CA ASP A 120 -10.66 -7.29 16.14
C ASP A 120 -9.55 -8.12 16.79
N SER A 121 -8.36 -8.20 16.16
CA SER A 121 -7.22 -8.97 16.66
C SER A 121 -6.16 -8.12 17.38
N GLU A 122 -5.65 -8.63 18.50
CA GLU A 122 -4.53 -7.99 19.22
C GLU A 122 -3.18 -8.16 18.50
N ASP A 123 -3.04 -9.21 17.69
CA ASP A 123 -1.79 -9.57 17.01
C ASP A 123 -1.35 -8.50 15.99
N ASP A 124 -2.28 -7.68 15.49
CA ASP A 124 -2.05 -6.66 14.46
C ASP A 124 -2.10 -5.21 14.99
N ALA A 125 -2.28 -5.04 16.30
CA ALA A 125 -2.50 -3.73 16.93
C ALA A 125 -1.34 -2.74 16.71
N ASP A 126 -0.09 -3.23 16.72
CA ASP A 126 1.09 -2.37 16.51
C ASP A 126 1.14 -1.79 15.09
N VAL A 127 0.78 -2.58 14.07
CA VAL A 127 0.78 -2.13 12.68
C VAL A 127 -0.31 -1.09 12.46
N MET A 128 -1.50 -1.36 12.98
CA MET A 128 -2.65 -0.45 12.89
C MET A 128 -2.36 0.87 13.61
N LEU A 129 -1.82 0.81 14.84
CA LEU A 129 -1.48 1.98 15.62
C LEU A 129 -0.39 2.82 14.94
N ASN A 130 0.68 2.18 14.45
CA ASN A 130 1.76 2.89 13.78
C ASN A 130 1.27 3.57 12.50
N GLY A 131 0.50 2.86 11.67
CA GLY A 131 -0.09 3.42 10.46
C GLY A 131 -1.00 4.61 10.76
N PHE A 132 -1.85 4.50 11.78
CA PHE A 132 -2.68 5.62 12.24
C PHE A 132 -1.85 6.83 12.69
N CYS A 133 -0.84 6.61 13.54
CA CYS A 133 0.01 7.69 14.05
C CYS A 133 0.75 8.42 12.94
N VAL A 134 1.26 7.69 11.94
CA VAL A 134 2.00 8.28 10.82
C VAL A 134 1.09 9.09 9.91
N VAL A 135 -0.10 8.59 9.57
CA VAL A 135 -1.02 9.28 8.64
C VAL A 135 -1.60 10.56 9.25
N VAL A 136 -1.77 10.61 10.57
CA VAL A 136 -2.42 11.73 11.27
C VAL A 136 -1.44 12.84 11.70
N ASN A 137 -0.13 12.57 11.74
CA ASN A 137 0.91 13.51 12.20
C ASN A 137 1.30 14.54 11.13
#